data_AF-A0A9K3KGV7-F1
#
_entry.id   AF-A0A9K3KGV7-F1
#
_cell.length_a   1.000
_cell.length_b   1.000
_cell.length_c   1.000
_cell.angle_alpha   90.00
_cell.angle_beta   90.00
_cell.angle_gamma   90.00
#
_symmetry.space_group_name_H-M   'P 1'
#
loop_
_entity.id
_entity.type
_entity.pdbx_description
1 polymer ?
#
loop_
_entity_poly.entity_id
_entity_poly.type
_entity_poly.pdbx_seq_one_letter_code
_entity_poly.pdbx_strand_id
1 'polypeptide(L)'
;MIPSTADYSSPARMTSSTSFNINRAVRRYNHQQQAKAEEDDNVPSVFQSLISEMGNRALRRRSGKLAASAVQSKSTFKKTLPAVALFGFFLLMLCMNQIAFSSNQRALQSISMNGLPNTEHALSTSSTLRSVPIKMDNQLDTSFTPKVLKPSPVLGTPQEKSFLEAAKKTGTDKVKGIAYLPECLKNDATCTRPSCERENCRPWGHFYHTLYQHRLGKYTLPSTEAFQLLEIGFNYGWGYEAFQDFFSEVKGAEFHSIEISCIEHGPREEGKWPWGNFANASKDYDMLLEKHLLHCGDASNVTWLDEIYTKYMHRPDAPPLKIVVEDGSHLSQHMMQSMFFWFPRIEPGGMLILEDIQPIHEANLVRTQFLPQIMSDLHFCGDPNQPHDEACFPQLYPYLQSIHCEMHICIFERNQKPSVPNLSIEKSMVPPNALDFKQCYSFANTFGIEL
;
A
#
# COMPACT_ATOMS: atom_id res chain seq x y z
N MET A 1 -36.22 2.22 54.15
CA MET A 1 -34.87 2.22 54.75
C MET A 1 -33.94 1.58 53.73
N ILE A 2 -33.13 2.40 53.08
CA ILE A 2 -32.25 2.06 51.95
C ILE A 2 -30.83 1.93 52.52
N PRO A 3 -30.08 0.84 52.27
CA PRO A 3 -28.74 0.72 52.79
C PRO A 3 -27.72 1.50 51.95
N SER A 4 -26.74 2.02 52.69
CA SER A 4 -25.65 2.93 52.34
C SER A 4 -24.72 2.42 51.23
N THR A 5 -24.31 3.37 50.39
CA THR A 5 -23.26 3.28 49.36
C THR A 5 -21.89 3.00 49.96
N ALA A 6 -21.10 2.16 49.26
CA ALA A 6 -19.70 1.89 49.54
C ALA A 6 -18.79 2.90 48.80
N ASP A 7 -17.77 3.37 49.50
CA ASP A 7 -16.72 4.27 49.01
C ASP A 7 -15.87 3.64 47.90
N TYR A 8 -15.79 4.31 46.75
CA TYR A 8 -14.82 4.01 45.69
C TYR A 8 -13.53 4.81 45.94
N SER A 9 -12.46 4.11 46.30
CA SER A 9 -11.10 4.65 46.37
C SER A 9 -10.57 5.00 44.97
N SER A 10 -9.98 6.19 44.84
CA SER A 10 -9.36 6.71 43.60
C SER A 10 -8.24 5.82 43.04
N PRO A 11 -8.07 5.76 41.70
CA PRO A 11 -6.99 4.99 41.10
C PRO A 11 -5.63 5.69 41.29
N ALA A 12 -4.61 4.90 41.60
CA ALA A 12 -3.25 5.33 41.82
C ALA A 12 -2.65 5.99 40.56
N ARG A 13 -2.08 7.18 40.76
CA ARG A 13 -1.38 7.97 39.75
C ARG A 13 -0.09 7.26 39.34
N MET A 14 -0.04 6.67 38.15
CA MET A 14 1.22 6.13 37.60
C MET A 14 2.22 7.27 37.40
N THR A 15 3.39 7.14 38.01
CA THR A 15 4.48 8.11 37.88
C THR A 15 5.15 8.01 36.51
N SER A 16 5.72 9.11 36.00
CA SER A 16 6.40 9.22 34.70
C SER A 16 7.59 8.25 34.51
N SER A 17 8.13 7.71 35.60
CA SER A 17 9.16 6.66 35.58
C SER A 17 8.64 5.34 35.03
N THR A 18 7.39 4.99 35.33
CA THR A 18 6.80 3.70 34.96
C THR A 18 6.43 3.65 33.48
N SER A 19 5.96 4.78 32.90
CA SER A 19 5.68 4.88 31.46
C SER A 19 6.95 4.82 30.59
N PHE A 20 8.08 5.32 31.09
CA PHE A 20 9.36 5.22 30.38
C PHE A 20 9.87 3.78 30.30
N ASN A 21 9.70 3.00 31.36
CA ASN A 21 10.13 1.59 31.40
C ASN A 21 9.25 0.68 30.53
N ILE A 22 7.95 0.93 30.46
CA ILE A 22 7.03 0.19 29.57
C ILE A 22 7.39 0.44 28.10
N ASN A 23 7.65 1.70 27.71
CA ASN A 23 8.07 2.03 26.35
C ASN A 23 9.40 1.37 25.96
N ARG A 24 10.34 1.24 26.91
CA ARG A 24 11.61 0.55 26.68
C ARG A 24 11.44 -0.97 26.53
N ALA A 25 10.51 -1.57 27.28
CA ALA A 25 10.19 -3.00 27.20
C ALA A 25 9.50 -3.34 25.88
N VAL A 26 8.51 -2.52 25.46
CA VAL A 26 7.84 -2.66 24.16
C VAL A 26 8.84 -2.50 23.00
N ARG A 27 9.80 -1.56 23.09
CA ARG A 27 10.87 -1.43 22.10
C ARG A 27 11.78 -2.66 22.01
N ARG A 28 12.16 -3.25 23.14
CA ARG A 28 12.97 -4.49 23.16
C ARG A 28 12.20 -5.67 22.58
N TYR A 29 10.91 -5.78 22.91
CA TYR A 29 10.04 -6.82 22.38
C TYR A 29 9.87 -6.69 20.86
N ASN A 30 9.58 -5.48 20.36
CA ASN A 30 9.44 -5.25 18.90
C ASN A 30 10.75 -5.48 18.14
N HIS A 31 11.90 -5.07 18.70
CA HIS A 31 13.22 -5.39 18.12
C HIS A 31 13.50 -6.89 18.13
N GLN A 32 13.13 -7.61 19.20
CA GLN A 32 13.27 -9.06 19.25
C GLN A 32 12.36 -9.76 18.23
N GLN A 33 11.15 -9.25 18.00
CA GLN A 33 10.25 -9.85 17.00
C GLN A 33 10.70 -9.56 15.56
N GLN A 34 11.24 -8.37 15.27
CA GLN A 34 11.85 -8.08 13.96
C GLN A 34 13.11 -8.92 13.73
N ALA A 35 14.01 -9.01 14.72
CA ALA A 35 15.21 -9.83 14.60
C ALA A 35 14.89 -11.34 14.47
N LYS A 36 13.82 -11.82 15.10
CA LYS A 36 13.40 -13.22 15.03
C LYS A 36 12.69 -13.56 13.72
N ALA A 37 11.95 -12.61 13.13
CA ALA A 37 11.43 -12.73 11.77
C ALA A 37 12.58 -12.80 10.73
N GLU A 38 13.64 -12.00 10.92
CA GLU A 38 14.85 -12.06 10.07
C GLU A 38 15.65 -13.36 10.25
N GLU A 39 15.56 -14.02 11.41
CA GLU A 39 16.27 -15.27 11.72
C GLU A 39 15.51 -16.52 11.23
N ASP A 40 14.17 -16.50 11.26
CA ASP A 40 13.30 -17.57 10.71
C ASP A 40 13.24 -17.57 9.17
N ASP A 41 13.62 -16.47 8.50
CA ASP A 41 13.69 -16.36 7.03
C ASP A 41 14.98 -16.94 6.41
N ASN A 42 15.88 -17.52 7.22
CA ASN A 42 17.07 -18.23 6.73
C ASN A 42 16.78 -19.72 6.47
N VAL A 43 15.79 -20.02 5.64
CA VAL A 43 15.48 -21.39 5.16
C VAL A 43 15.72 -21.52 3.66
N PRO A 44 16.91 -21.99 3.23
CA PRO A 44 17.10 -22.53 1.88
C PRO A 44 17.01 -24.08 1.84
N SER A 45 16.22 -24.75 2.68
CA SER A 45 16.29 -26.24 2.79
C SER A 45 15.04 -27.05 2.43
N VAL A 46 13.83 -26.47 2.34
CA VAL A 46 12.62 -27.27 2.00
C VAL A 46 12.58 -27.65 0.52
N PHE A 47 13.04 -26.75 -0.37
CA PHE A 47 13.05 -27.01 -1.81
C PHE A 47 14.18 -27.97 -2.26
N GLN A 48 15.34 -27.95 -1.58
CA GLN A 48 16.42 -28.92 -1.84
C GLN A 48 16.11 -30.33 -1.30
N SER A 49 15.37 -30.44 -0.19
CA SER A 49 14.94 -31.73 0.36
C SER A 49 13.96 -32.44 -0.59
N LEU A 50 13.01 -31.71 -1.18
CA LEU A 50 12.03 -32.25 -2.13
C LEU A 50 12.68 -32.72 -3.45
N ILE A 51 13.69 -32.00 -3.96
CA ILE A 51 14.42 -32.40 -5.18
C ILE A 51 15.32 -33.63 -4.91
N SER A 52 15.93 -33.73 -3.72
CA SER A 52 16.73 -34.90 -3.32
C SER A 52 15.87 -36.15 -3.08
N GLU A 53 14.66 -36.00 -2.56
CA GLU A 53 13.76 -37.12 -2.30
C GLU A 53 13.09 -37.66 -3.58
N MET A 54 12.78 -36.79 -4.55
CA MET A 54 12.28 -37.21 -5.87
C MET A 54 13.37 -37.90 -6.71
N GLY A 55 14.62 -37.44 -6.62
CA GLY A 55 15.76 -38.10 -7.27
C GLY A 55 16.05 -39.51 -6.72
N ASN A 56 15.92 -39.70 -5.41
CA ASN A 56 16.18 -41.00 -4.78
C ASN A 56 15.05 -42.04 -4.97
N ARG A 57 13.80 -41.61 -5.19
CA ARG A 57 12.68 -42.52 -5.52
C ARG A 57 12.74 -43.08 -6.94
N ALA A 58 13.35 -42.35 -7.88
CA ALA A 58 13.57 -42.83 -9.25
C ALA A 58 14.69 -43.90 -9.33
N LEU A 59 15.68 -43.85 -8.44
CA LEU A 59 16.80 -44.79 -8.39
C LEU A 59 16.50 -46.10 -7.62
N ARG A 60 15.52 -46.12 -6.70
CA ARG A 60 15.16 -47.33 -5.94
C ARG A 60 14.16 -48.28 -6.63
N ARG A 61 13.58 -47.91 -7.79
CA ARG A 61 12.67 -48.80 -8.54
C ARG A 61 13.36 -49.72 -9.55
N ARG A 62 14.70 -49.75 -9.62
CA ARG A 62 15.45 -50.60 -10.56
C ARG A 62 16.24 -51.76 -9.94
N SER A 63 16.01 -52.08 -8.67
CA SER A 63 16.74 -53.17 -7.98
C SER A 63 15.78 -54.06 -7.21
N GLY A 64 15.17 -55.03 -7.89
CA GLY A 64 14.44 -56.09 -7.22
C GLY A 64 13.62 -56.96 -8.18
N LYS A 65 13.93 -58.27 -8.18
CA LYS A 65 13.26 -59.41 -8.85
C LYS A 65 13.72 -59.62 -10.31
N LEU A 66 14.23 -60.78 -10.76
CA LEU A 66 13.94 -62.17 -10.38
C LEU A 66 15.14 -63.11 -10.58
N ALA A 67 15.13 -64.20 -9.80
CA ALA A 67 15.78 -65.48 -10.12
C ALA A 67 14.81 -66.41 -10.88
N ALA A 68 15.37 -67.23 -11.79
CA ALA A 68 14.80 -68.37 -12.55
C ALA A 68 13.61 -68.05 -13.49
N SER A 69 13.45 -68.62 -14.69
CA SER A 69 13.94 -69.85 -15.33
C SER A 69 13.92 -69.68 -16.86
N ALA A 70 14.60 -70.58 -17.57
CA ALA A 70 14.80 -70.58 -19.03
C ALA A 70 13.52 -70.80 -19.88
N VAL A 71 13.53 -70.33 -21.13
CA VAL A 71 13.13 -71.04 -22.38
C VAL A 71 13.26 -70.09 -23.60
N GLN A 72 13.65 -70.69 -24.73
CA GLN A 72 13.96 -70.14 -26.07
C GLN A 72 12.99 -69.09 -26.65
N SER A 73 13.53 -68.17 -27.49
CA SER A 73 13.23 -68.04 -28.92
C SER A 73 13.56 -66.63 -29.47
N LYS A 74 13.62 -66.52 -30.80
CA LYS A 74 14.34 -65.57 -31.66
C LYS A 74 13.66 -64.21 -31.92
N SER A 75 14.49 -63.27 -32.41
CA SER A 75 14.17 -62.10 -33.27
C SER A 75 13.58 -60.87 -32.54
N THR A 76 13.82 -59.60 -32.86
CA THR A 76 14.35 -58.91 -34.04
C THR A 76 14.85 -57.51 -33.64
N PHE A 77 15.94 -57.06 -34.28
CA PHE A 77 16.38 -55.68 -34.61
C PHE A 77 15.57 -54.45 -34.11
N LYS A 78 16.22 -53.51 -33.41
CA LYS A 78 16.16 -52.05 -33.67
C LYS A 78 17.26 -51.28 -32.91
N LYS A 79 17.96 -50.41 -33.64
CA LYS A 79 19.11 -49.59 -33.20
C LYS A 79 18.66 -48.45 -32.28
N THR A 80 19.37 -48.26 -31.17
CA THR A 80 19.36 -47.04 -30.33
C THR A 80 20.53 -46.13 -30.71
N LEU A 81 20.25 -44.85 -31.00
CA LEU A 81 21.24 -43.76 -31.02
C LEU A 81 21.51 -43.25 -29.59
N PRO A 82 22.70 -42.71 -29.27
CA PRO A 82 23.06 -42.32 -27.92
C PRO A 82 22.58 -40.91 -27.53
N ALA A 83 21.97 -40.82 -26.35
CA ALA A 83 21.43 -39.62 -25.72
C ALA A 83 22.52 -38.69 -25.11
N VAL A 84 23.57 -38.37 -25.87
CA VAL A 84 24.67 -37.50 -25.39
C VAL A 84 24.65 -36.10 -26.05
N ALA A 85 23.81 -35.87 -27.06
CA ALA A 85 23.74 -34.59 -27.76
C ALA A 85 22.75 -33.56 -27.16
N LEU A 86 21.87 -33.95 -26.24
CA LEU A 86 20.82 -33.06 -25.71
C LEU A 86 21.20 -32.30 -24.43
N PHE A 87 22.26 -32.72 -23.72
CA PHE A 87 22.68 -32.04 -22.49
C PHE A 87 23.66 -30.88 -22.73
N GLY A 88 24.41 -30.92 -23.85
CA GLY A 88 25.34 -29.84 -24.21
C GLY A 88 24.66 -28.57 -24.71
N PHE A 89 23.47 -28.69 -25.32
CA PHE A 89 22.75 -27.55 -25.88
C PHE A 89 22.05 -26.69 -24.81
N PHE A 90 21.66 -27.31 -23.68
CA PHE A 90 20.98 -26.62 -22.58
C PHE A 90 21.94 -25.78 -21.72
N LEU A 91 23.19 -26.21 -21.56
CA LEU A 91 24.20 -25.44 -20.82
C LEU A 91 24.71 -24.22 -21.60
N LEU A 92 24.74 -24.29 -22.94
CA LEU A 92 25.18 -23.18 -23.78
C LEU A 92 24.16 -22.02 -23.81
N MET A 93 22.86 -22.33 -23.76
CA MET A 93 21.78 -21.35 -23.65
C MET A 93 21.77 -20.60 -22.31
N LEU A 94 22.11 -21.27 -21.20
CA LEU A 94 22.19 -20.65 -19.88
C LEU A 94 23.38 -19.68 -19.74
N CYS A 95 24.50 -19.96 -20.41
CA CYS A 95 25.67 -19.06 -20.41
C CYS A 95 25.48 -17.81 -21.29
N MET A 96 24.69 -17.87 -22.36
CA MET A 96 24.43 -16.69 -23.22
C MET A 96 23.46 -15.69 -22.56
N ASN A 97 22.54 -16.15 -21.71
CA ASN A 97 21.60 -15.28 -21.00
C ASN A 97 22.23 -14.47 -19.85
N GLN A 98 23.30 -14.97 -19.20
CA GLN A 98 23.99 -14.20 -18.16
C GLN A 98 24.88 -13.06 -18.72
N ILE A 99 25.39 -13.20 -19.94
CA ILE A 99 26.23 -12.16 -20.58
C ILE A 99 25.36 -11.01 -21.13
N ALA A 100 24.15 -11.31 -21.61
CA ALA A 100 23.20 -10.30 -22.10
C ALA A 100 22.67 -9.40 -20.97
N PHE A 101 22.49 -9.93 -19.76
CA PHE A 101 21.93 -9.17 -18.63
C PHE A 101 22.93 -8.17 -18.01
N SER A 102 24.24 -8.47 -18.03
CA SER A 102 25.25 -7.52 -17.50
C SER A 102 25.60 -6.38 -18.46
N SER A 103 25.30 -6.55 -19.76
CA SER A 103 25.62 -5.59 -20.81
C SER A 103 24.61 -4.44 -20.91
N ASN A 104 23.34 -4.68 -20.52
CA ASN A 104 22.28 -3.68 -20.59
C ASN A 104 22.26 -2.69 -19.41
N GLN A 105 22.88 -3.00 -18.27
CA GLN A 105 22.95 -2.06 -17.13
C GLN A 105 24.00 -0.96 -17.30
N ARG A 106 24.97 -1.09 -18.22
CA ARG A 106 25.96 -0.03 -18.50
C ARG A 106 25.55 0.91 -19.64
N ALA A 107 24.51 0.60 -20.40
CA ALA A 107 24.08 1.39 -21.56
C ALA A 107 23.06 2.50 -21.24
N LEU A 108 22.53 2.57 -20.01
CA LEU A 108 21.48 3.54 -19.61
C LEU A 108 21.99 4.79 -18.86
N GLN A 109 23.31 5.03 -18.79
CA GLN A 109 23.88 6.23 -18.15
C GLN A 109 24.59 7.22 -19.09
N SER A 110 24.48 7.08 -20.42
CA SER A 110 25.02 8.10 -21.32
C SER A 110 24.23 8.23 -22.61
N ILE A 111 23.14 8.99 -22.58
CA ILE A 111 22.61 9.65 -23.78
C ILE A 111 22.51 11.13 -23.48
N SER A 112 23.62 11.81 -23.78
CA SER A 112 23.71 13.25 -23.97
C SER A 112 23.01 13.59 -25.29
N MET A 113 21.99 14.46 -25.25
CA MET A 113 21.36 14.97 -26.46
C MET A 113 22.30 15.93 -27.17
N ASN A 114 22.85 15.50 -28.30
CA ASN A 114 23.42 16.38 -29.32
C ASN A 114 23.02 15.86 -30.70
N GLY A 115 22.28 16.71 -31.42
CA GLY A 115 22.30 16.82 -32.87
C GLY A 115 21.47 15.81 -33.65
N LEU A 116 20.44 16.31 -34.34
CA LEU A 116 20.08 15.93 -35.71
C LEU A 116 19.43 17.15 -36.40
N PRO A 117 19.45 17.21 -37.75
CA PRO A 117 19.61 18.44 -38.49
C PRO A 117 18.32 18.91 -39.18
N ASN A 118 18.41 20.16 -39.62
CA ASN A 118 17.48 20.89 -40.49
C ASN A 118 16.96 20.06 -41.67
N THR A 119 15.65 20.11 -41.87
CA THR A 119 15.04 20.10 -43.20
C THR A 119 14.05 21.24 -43.31
N GLU A 120 14.41 22.19 -44.17
CA GLU A 120 13.56 23.27 -44.65
C GLU A 120 12.44 22.69 -45.52
N HIS A 121 11.21 23.18 -45.35
CA HIS A 121 10.36 23.51 -46.49
C HIS A 121 9.40 24.63 -46.10
N ALA A 122 9.50 25.71 -46.88
CA ALA A 122 8.77 26.95 -46.79
C ALA A 122 7.26 26.77 -47.03
N LEU A 123 6.46 27.59 -46.36
CA LEU A 123 5.40 28.39 -46.99
C LEU A 123 5.05 29.58 -46.08
N SER A 124 5.25 30.76 -46.65
CA SER A 124 5.21 32.06 -46.00
C SER A 124 3.82 32.69 -46.14
N THR A 125 3.27 33.22 -45.04
CA THR A 125 2.39 34.40 -45.09
C THR A 125 2.83 35.39 -44.02
N SER A 126 3.46 36.45 -44.50
CA SER A 126 4.02 37.57 -43.75
C SER A 126 2.93 38.46 -43.14
N SER A 127 3.01 38.72 -41.84
CA SER A 127 2.44 39.93 -41.23
C SER A 127 3.53 40.63 -40.42
N THR A 128 3.84 41.84 -40.86
CA THR A 128 4.98 42.65 -40.43
C THR A 128 4.64 43.38 -39.12
N LEU A 129 5.17 42.90 -37.99
CA LEU A 129 5.21 43.68 -36.74
C LEU A 129 6.62 44.27 -36.57
N ARG A 130 6.68 45.62 -36.60
CA ARG A 130 7.88 46.40 -36.32
C ARG A 130 8.28 46.21 -34.84
N SER A 131 9.47 45.68 -34.60
CA SER A 131 10.11 45.70 -33.29
C SER A 131 10.79 47.06 -33.06
N VAL A 132 10.37 47.75 -32.01
CA VAL A 132 11.07 48.92 -31.45
C VAL A 132 12.08 48.39 -30.42
N PRO A 133 13.35 48.81 -30.44
CA PRO A 133 14.32 48.38 -29.45
C PRO A 133 14.07 49.13 -28.14
N ILE A 134 13.52 48.45 -27.14
CA ILE A 134 13.47 48.93 -25.76
C ILE A 134 14.82 48.60 -25.11
N LYS A 135 15.63 49.63 -24.84
CA LYS A 135 16.74 49.53 -23.88
C LYS A 135 16.15 49.31 -22.49
N MET A 136 16.37 48.12 -21.92
CA MET A 136 16.14 47.88 -20.50
C MET A 136 17.41 48.25 -19.74
N ASP A 137 17.38 49.38 -19.05
CA ASP A 137 18.37 49.71 -18.01
C ASP A 137 18.05 48.88 -16.76
N ASN A 138 18.87 47.87 -16.51
CA ASN A 138 18.83 47.08 -15.27
C ASN A 138 19.46 47.90 -14.13
N GLN A 139 18.66 48.74 -13.46
CA GLN A 139 18.89 49.11 -12.07
C GLN A 139 17.88 48.35 -11.21
N LEU A 140 18.34 47.22 -10.65
CA LEU A 140 17.59 46.41 -9.70
C LEU A 140 17.59 47.14 -8.35
N ASP A 141 16.53 47.91 -8.09
CA ASP A 141 16.26 48.47 -6.77
C ASP A 141 15.88 47.32 -5.81
N THR A 142 16.83 46.94 -4.95
CA THR A 142 16.69 45.84 -3.97
C THR A 142 16.01 46.28 -2.68
N SER A 143 15.41 47.47 -2.63
CA SER A 143 14.84 48.02 -1.38
C SER A 143 13.33 47.83 -1.19
N PHE A 144 12.62 47.25 -2.17
CA PHE A 144 11.18 46.99 -2.02
C PHE A 144 10.92 45.64 -1.36
N THR A 145 10.89 45.61 -0.02
CA THR A 145 10.19 44.54 0.71
C THR A 145 8.71 44.91 0.73
N PRO A 146 7.84 44.29 -0.09
CA PRO A 146 6.41 44.50 0.06
C PRO A 146 6.04 44.09 1.47
N LYS A 147 5.55 45.04 2.28
CA LYS A 147 4.83 44.71 3.52
C LYS A 147 3.64 43.87 3.09
N VAL A 148 3.79 42.55 3.15
CA VAL A 148 2.68 41.61 3.08
C VAL A 148 1.79 41.96 4.26
N LEU A 149 0.78 42.79 4.01
CA LEU A 149 -0.29 43.04 4.95
C LEU A 149 -0.90 41.67 5.22
N LYS A 150 -0.60 41.09 6.39
CA LYS A 150 -1.29 39.89 6.86
C LYS A 150 -2.79 40.24 6.78
N PRO A 151 -3.58 39.56 5.95
CA PRO A 151 -5.00 39.82 5.90
C PRO A 151 -5.52 39.71 7.33
N SER A 152 -6.22 40.75 7.79
CA SER A 152 -6.86 40.70 9.10
C SER A 152 -7.78 39.47 9.10
N PRO A 153 -7.73 38.62 10.14
CA PRO A 153 -8.56 37.43 10.19
C PRO A 153 -10.01 37.86 10.01
N VAL A 154 -10.63 37.43 8.90
CA VAL A 154 -12.05 37.62 8.68
C VAL A 154 -12.74 36.87 9.81
N LEU A 155 -13.31 37.62 10.74
CA LEU A 155 -14.01 37.04 11.89
C LEU A 155 -15.14 36.15 11.35
N GLY A 156 -15.04 34.84 11.56
CA GLY A 156 -16.19 33.92 11.48
C GLY A 156 -16.26 32.96 10.30
N THR A 157 -15.23 32.79 9.46
CA THR A 157 -15.22 31.62 8.54
C THR A 157 -14.84 30.37 9.32
N PRO A 158 -15.65 29.29 9.31
CA PRO A 158 -15.26 28.01 9.87
C PRO A 158 -13.88 27.61 9.35
N GLN A 159 -12.96 27.31 10.26
CA GLN A 159 -11.61 26.92 9.92
C GLN A 159 -11.53 25.39 9.88
N GLU A 160 -10.82 24.85 8.90
CA GLU A 160 -10.50 23.41 8.87
C GLU A 160 -9.75 23.01 10.15
N LYS A 161 -10.06 21.83 10.69
CA LYS A 161 -9.27 21.26 11.79
C LYS A 161 -7.87 20.89 11.30
N SER A 162 -6.92 20.85 12.22
CA SER A 162 -5.57 20.37 11.93
C SER A 162 -5.46 18.86 12.18
N PHE A 163 -5.14 18.08 11.15
CA PHE A 163 -4.89 16.65 11.32
C PHE A 163 -3.66 16.41 12.20
N LEU A 164 -2.64 17.27 12.07
CA LEU A 164 -1.42 17.18 12.88
C LEU A 164 -1.71 17.30 14.38
N GLU A 165 -2.62 18.20 14.77
CA GLU A 165 -2.99 18.39 16.18
C GLU A 165 -3.77 17.18 16.71
N ALA A 166 -4.77 16.72 15.96
CA ALA A 166 -5.55 15.52 16.29
C ALA A 166 -4.65 14.28 16.44
N ALA A 167 -3.75 14.06 15.47
CA ALA A 167 -2.83 12.93 15.48
C ALA A 167 -1.80 12.99 16.61
N LYS A 168 -1.31 14.18 16.97
CA LYS A 168 -0.42 14.36 18.13
C LYS A 168 -1.14 14.07 19.45
N LYS A 169 -2.42 14.40 19.56
CA LYS A 169 -3.24 14.18 20.76
C LYS A 169 -3.42 12.69 21.05
N THR A 170 -3.65 11.87 20.04
CA THR A 170 -3.81 10.41 20.21
C THR A 170 -2.50 9.65 20.23
N GLY A 171 -1.44 10.24 19.64
CA GLY A 171 -0.15 9.56 19.52
C GLY A 171 -0.16 8.47 18.46
N THR A 172 -0.96 8.61 17.41
CA THR A 172 -0.83 7.78 16.20
C THR A 172 0.55 7.94 15.56
N ASP A 173 1.09 6.86 15.03
CA ASP A 173 2.36 6.83 14.30
C ASP A 173 2.32 7.57 12.96
N LYS A 174 1.14 7.83 12.39
CA LYS A 174 0.92 8.64 11.17
C LYS A 174 1.65 10.00 11.18
N VAL A 175 1.98 10.53 12.35
CA VAL A 175 2.74 11.79 12.52
C VAL A 175 3.96 11.70 13.44
N LYS A 176 4.33 10.50 13.90
CA LYS A 176 5.41 10.33 14.87
C LYS A 176 6.79 10.67 14.32
N GLY A 177 6.99 10.59 13.01
CA GLY A 177 8.23 10.98 12.37
C GLY A 177 8.65 12.41 12.75
N ILE A 178 7.68 13.33 12.91
CA ILE A 178 7.92 14.73 13.30
C ILE A 178 8.56 14.83 14.68
N ALA A 179 8.12 14.01 15.63
CA ALA A 179 8.63 14.04 17.01
C ALA A 179 10.01 13.38 17.12
N TYR A 180 10.28 12.34 16.32
CA TYR A 180 11.52 11.58 16.39
C TYR A 180 12.65 12.11 15.50
N LEU A 181 12.33 12.77 14.39
CA LEU A 181 13.33 13.25 13.43
C LEU A 181 14.40 14.16 14.06
N PRO A 182 14.08 15.15 14.91
CA PRO A 182 15.10 16.05 15.45
C PRO A 182 16.16 15.35 16.31
N GLU A 183 15.78 14.32 17.08
CA GLU A 183 16.74 13.54 17.88
C GLU A 183 17.53 12.58 16.99
N CYS A 184 16.86 11.95 16.02
CA CYS A 184 17.50 11.11 15.01
C CYS A 184 18.59 11.87 14.23
N LEU A 185 18.34 13.11 13.77
CA LEU A 185 19.33 13.91 13.05
C LEU A 185 20.50 14.40 13.93
N LYS A 186 20.30 14.49 15.25
CA LYS A 186 21.39 14.83 16.19
C LYS A 186 22.24 13.61 16.54
N ASN A 187 21.63 12.44 16.56
CA ASN A 187 22.25 11.19 16.96
C ASN A 187 21.67 10.04 16.15
N ASP A 188 22.39 9.62 15.10
CA ASP A 188 22.00 8.53 14.20
C ASP A 188 21.67 7.23 14.97
N ALA A 189 22.26 6.99 16.15
CA ALA A 189 21.94 5.82 16.98
C ALA A 189 20.50 5.81 17.52
N THR A 190 19.78 6.93 17.44
CA THR A 190 18.35 7.03 17.80
C THR A 190 17.42 6.85 16.60
N CYS A 191 17.95 6.85 15.38
CA CYS A 191 17.19 6.53 14.17
C CYS A 191 16.90 5.04 14.08
N THR A 192 15.74 4.67 13.53
CA THR A 192 15.43 3.28 13.20
C THR A 192 16.17 2.83 11.94
N ARG A 193 16.40 3.76 11.01
CA ARG A 193 17.11 3.51 9.74
C ARG A 193 18.19 4.58 9.50
N PRO A 194 19.29 4.59 10.27
CA PRO A 194 20.31 5.65 10.18
C PRO A 194 20.98 5.75 8.80
N SER A 195 21.03 4.65 8.05
CA SER A 195 21.63 4.60 6.71
C SER A 195 20.73 5.13 5.58
N CYS A 196 19.48 5.51 5.86
CA CYS A 196 18.60 6.05 4.83
C CYS A 196 19.09 7.43 4.36
N GLU A 197 19.26 7.57 3.04
CA GLU A 197 19.67 8.82 2.40
C GLU A 197 18.69 9.96 2.69
N ARG A 198 17.39 9.70 2.52
CA ARG A 198 16.32 10.67 2.85
C ARG A 198 16.13 10.75 4.36
N GLU A 199 16.32 11.94 4.93
CA GLU A 199 16.19 12.20 6.37
C GLU A 199 14.85 11.74 6.95
N ASN A 200 13.74 12.02 6.27
CA ASN A 200 12.40 11.62 6.72
C ASN A 200 12.20 10.09 6.74
N CYS A 201 13.08 9.29 6.12
CA CYS A 201 13.02 7.82 6.19
C CYS A 201 13.82 7.25 7.38
N ARG A 202 14.58 8.07 8.10
CA ARG A 202 15.45 7.64 9.21
C ARG A 202 14.71 7.37 10.53
N PRO A 203 13.78 8.23 11.01
CA PRO A 203 13.12 8.02 12.30
C PRO A 203 12.02 6.96 12.22
N TRP A 204 11.53 6.53 13.38
CA TRP A 204 10.30 5.75 13.48
C TRP A 204 9.04 6.64 13.32
N GLY A 205 8.02 6.12 12.64
CA GLY A 205 6.75 6.79 12.37
C GLY A 205 6.73 7.56 11.05
N HIS A 206 5.62 8.24 10.79
CA HIS A 206 5.31 8.81 9.49
C HIS A 206 5.13 10.33 9.54
N PHE A 207 4.91 10.90 8.36
CA PHE A 207 4.68 12.34 8.14
C PHE A 207 3.38 12.59 7.36
N TYR A 208 2.38 11.71 7.47
CA TYR A 208 1.18 11.72 6.61
C TYR A 208 0.26 12.93 6.79
N HIS A 209 0.46 13.73 7.84
CA HIS A 209 -0.35 14.92 8.12
C HIS A 209 -0.49 15.92 6.97
N THR A 210 0.53 16.09 6.12
CA THR A 210 0.47 17.02 4.98
C THR A 210 -0.58 16.56 3.98
N LEU A 211 -0.51 15.29 3.59
CA LEU A 211 -1.44 14.71 2.64
C LEU A 211 -2.86 14.64 3.21
N TYR A 212 -2.98 14.21 4.47
CA TYR A 212 -4.26 14.17 5.18
C TYR A 212 -4.89 15.55 5.29
N GLN A 213 -4.16 16.57 5.74
CA GLN A 213 -4.67 17.93 5.81
C GLN A 213 -5.13 18.42 4.44
N HIS A 214 -4.27 18.28 3.43
CA HIS A 214 -4.53 18.81 2.10
C HIS A 214 -5.76 18.17 1.44
N ARG A 215 -5.95 16.85 1.59
CA ARG A 215 -7.07 16.14 0.95
C ARG A 215 -8.34 16.12 1.79
N LEU A 216 -8.20 16.05 3.11
CA LEU A 216 -9.33 15.81 4.01
C LEU A 216 -9.79 17.04 4.80
N GLY A 217 -8.97 18.10 4.90
CA GLY A 217 -9.25 19.29 5.71
C GLY A 217 -10.62 19.92 5.43
N LYS A 218 -10.98 20.03 4.14
CA LYS A 218 -12.29 20.55 3.71
C LYS A 218 -13.51 19.77 4.22
N TYR A 219 -13.34 18.49 4.59
CA TYR A 219 -14.42 17.67 5.14
C TYR A 219 -14.54 17.78 6.66
N THR A 220 -13.68 18.56 7.33
CA THR A 220 -13.78 18.81 8.78
C THR A 220 -14.76 19.92 9.13
N LEU A 221 -15.29 20.62 8.11
CA LEU A 221 -16.16 21.77 8.31
C LEU A 221 -17.55 21.33 8.81
N PRO A 222 -18.20 22.10 9.70
CA PRO A 222 -19.54 21.76 10.20
C PRO A 222 -20.63 21.68 9.11
N SER A 223 -20.39 22.27 7.95
CA SER A 223 -21.28 22.24 6.79
C SER A 223 -21.13 20.98 5.94
N THR A 224 -20.13 20.14 6.22
CA THR A 224 -19.92 18.90 5.49
C THR A 224 -21.06 17.93 5.75
N GLU A 225 -21.56 17.32 4.68
CA GLU A 225 -22.59 16.27 4.76
C GLU A 225 -22.08 15.06 5.53
N ALA A 226 -23.00 14.33 6.18
CA ALA A 226 -22.68 13.08 6.86
C ALA A 226 -22.01 12.08 5.91
N PHE A 227 -21.01 11.36 6.40
CA PHE A 227 -20.29 10.34 5.64
C PHE A 227 -19.79 9.22 6.56
N GLN A 228 -19.43 8.08 5.98
CA GLN A 228 -18.67 7.04 6.65
C GLN A 228 -17.19 7.14 6.30
N LEU A 229 -16.35 6.92 7.31
CA LEU A 229 -14.93 6.63 7.18
C LEU A 229 -14.68 5.20 7.65
N LEU A 230 -13.89 4.44 6.89
CA LEU A 230 -13.40 3.12 7.28
C LEU A 230 -11.89 3.14 7.38
N GLU A 231 -11.33 2.73 8.53
CA GLU A 231 -9.90 2.43 8.68
C GLU A 231 -9.70 0.92 8.81
N ILE A 232 -8.94 0.32 7.90
CA ILE A 232 -8.52 -1.08 7.95
C ILE A 232 -7.18 -1.10 8.68
N GLY A 233 -7.12 -1.76 9.84
CA GLY A 233 -5.98 -1.68 10.77
C GLY A 233 -6.29 -0.79 11.98
N PHE A 234 -7.04 -1.31 12.95
CA PHE A 234 -7.35 -0.58 14.18
C PHE A 234 -6.15 -0.54 15.14
N ASN A 235 -5.43 -1.66 15.25
CA ASN A 235 -4.35 -1.88 16.21
C ASN A 235 -4.76 -1.47 17.63
N TYR A 236 -4.18 -0.41 18.21
CA TYR A 236 -4.54 0.13 19.53
C TYR A 236 -5.65 1.20 19.50
N GLY A 237 -6.16 1.56 18.32
CA GLY A 237 -7.20 2.56 18.09
C GLY A 237 -6.70 4.00 17.91
N TRP A 238 -5.39 4.27 17.95
CA TRP A 238 -4.88 5.65 17.90
C TRP A 238 -5.09 6.36 16.56
N GLY A 239 -5.07 5.62 15.44
CA GLY A 239 -5.41 6.13 14.10
C GLY A 239 -6.88 6.51 14.03
N TYR A 240 -7.74 5.56 14.38
CA TYR A 240 -9.19 5.72 14.49
C TYR A 240 -9.58 6.93 15.35
N GLU A 241 -9.04 7.05 16.56
CA GLU A 241 -9.30 8.18 17.45
C GLU A 241 -8.82 9.52 16.85
N ALA A 242 -7.72 9.52 16.08
CA ALA A 242 -7.23 10.73 15.42
C ALA A 242 -8.22 11.20 14.35
N PHE A 243 -8.80 10.28 13.58
CA PHE A 243 -9.85 10.62 12.61
C PHE A 243 -11.13 11.10 13.29
N GLN A 244 -11.56 10.46 14.38
CA GLN A 244 -12.72 10.93 15.15
C GLN A 244 -12.52 12.36 15.66
N ASP A 245 -11.33 12.69 16.20
CA ASP A 245 -11.02 14.04 16.66
C ASP A 245 -10.97 15.04 15.50
N PHE A 246 -10.33 14.64 14.38
CA PHE A 246 -10.19 15.46 13.18
C PHE A 246 -11.53 15.81 12.52
N PHE A 247 -12.50 14.90 12.56
CA PHE A 247 -13.83 15.08 11.98
C PHE A 247 -14.93 15.34 13.02
N SER A 248 -14.56 15.66 14.26
CA SER A 248 -15.50 15.81 15.39
C SER A 248 -16.57 16.90 15.22
N GLU A 249 -16.43 17.80 14.24
CA GLU A 249 -17.42 18.83 13.90
C GLU A 249 -18.44 18.41 12.84
N VAL A 250 -18.22 17.27 12.17
CA VAL A 250 -19.10 16.76 11.12
C VAL A 250 -20.27 16.02 11.76
N LYS A 251 -21.46 16.60 11.66
CA LYS A 251 -22.67 15.99 12.22
C LYS A 251 -23.05 14.75 11.42
N GLY A 252 -23.20 13.62 12.11
CA GLY A 252 -23.60 12.35 11.50
C GLY A 252 -22.47 11.61 10.79
N ALA A 253 -21.21 12.05 10.92
CA ALA A 253 -20.09 11.22 10.49
C ALA A 253 -20.03 9.93 11.31
N GLU A 254 -19.80 8.81 10.63
CA GLU A 254 -19.71 7.48 11.21
C GLU A 254 -18.33 6.88 10.91
N PHE A 255 -17.70 6.29 11.92
CA PHE A 255 -16.33 5.80 11.84
C PHE A 255 -16.32 4.30 12.09
N HIS A 256 -15.93 3.54 11.08
CA HIS A 256 -15.72 2.11 11.17
C HIS A 256 -14.24 1.77 11.19
N SER A 257 -13.92 0.62 11.76
CA SER A 257 -12.61 0.02 11.62
C SER A 257 -12.68 -1.49 11.47
N ILE A 258 -11.70 -2.07 10.77
CA ILE A 258 -11.51 -3.52 10.63
C ILE A 258 -10.20 -3.91 11.32
N GLU A 259 -10.23 -4.97 12.12
CA GLU A 259 -9.06 -5.44 12.84
C GLU A 259 -8.99 -6.94 12.98
N ILE A 260 -7.87 -7.52 12.56
CA ILE A 260 -7.64 -8.96 12.66
C ILE A 260 -7.26 -9.38 14.08
N SER A 261 -6.56 -8.53 14.84
CA SER A 261 -6.12 -8.87 16.20
C SER A 261 -7.26 -9.06 17.19
N CYS A 262 -8.46 -8.58 16.87
CA CYS A 262 -9.61 -8.74 17.75
C CYS A 262 -10.44 -10.01 17.51
N ILE A 263 -9.99 -10.91 16.61
CA ILE A 263 -10.52 -12.28 16.50
C ILE A 263 -9.99 -13.17 17.64
N GLU A 264 -10.46 -14.42 17.68
CA GLU A 264 -9.98 -15.40 18.67
C GLU A 264 -8.46 -15.57 18.61
N HIS A 265 -7.83 -15.61 19.79
CA HIS A 265 -6.39 -15.85 19.91
C HIS A 265 -6.05 -17.31 19.60
N GLY A 266 -5.01 -17.52 18.80
CA GLY A 266 -4.55 -18.86 18.46
C GLY A 266 -3.69 -18.95 17.19
N PRO A 267 -3.41 -20.17 16.71
CA PRO A 267 -2.56 -20.38 15.54
C PRO A 267 -3.18 -19.87 14.23
N ARG A 268 -2.35 -19.31 13.34
CA ARG A 268 -2.80 -18.76 12.04
C ARG A 268 -3.45 -19.82 11.16
N GLU A 269 -2.97 -21.05 11.22
CA GLU A 269 -3.52 -22.20 10.50
C GLU A 269 -4.96 -22.55 10.91
N GLU A 270 -5.42 -22.10 12.08
CA GLU A 270 -6.81 -22.20 12.53
C GLU A 270 -7.65 -20.97 12.15
N GLY A 271 -7.07 -20.01 11.41
CA GLY A 271 -7.70 -18.71 11.14
C GLY A 271 -7.71 -17.77 12.35
N LYS A 272 -6.85 -18.03 13.34
CA LYS A 272 -6.76 -17.27 14.60
C LYS A 272 -5.55 -16.33 14.60
N TRP A 273 -5.56 -15.37 15.52
CA TRP A 273 -4.49 -14.38 15.65
C TRP A 273 -3.53 -14.74 16.78
N PRO A 274 -2.22 -14.96 16.55
CA PRO A 274 -1.32 -15.50 17.57
C PRO A 274 -0.71 -14.45 18.51
N TRP A 275 -0.82 -13.15 18.22
CA TRP A 275 -0.09 -12.10 18.96
C TRP A 275 -0.90 -11.38 20.05
N GLY A 276 -2.12 -11.85 20.31
CA GLY A 276 -3.04 -11.26 21.28
C GLY A 276 -3.87 -10.12 20.69
N ASN A 277 -4.88 -9.70 21.46
CA ASN A 277 -5.85 -8.70 21.04
C ASN A 277 -5.37 -7.28 21.39
N PHE A 278 -4.72 -6.63 20.43
CA PHE A 278 -4.22 -5.25 20.58
C PHE A 278 -5.36 -4.23 20.66
N ALA A 279 -6.46 -4.49 19.95
CA ALA A 279 -7.64 -3.62 19.94
C ALA A 279 -8.29 -3.46 21.30
N ASN A 280 -8.24 -4.51 22.14
CA ASN A 280 -8.77 -4.49 23.51
C ASN A 280 -8.06 -3.47 24.44
N ALA A 281 -6.92 -2.90 24.01
CA ALA A 281 -6.30 -1.80 24.75
C ALA A 281 -7.03 -0.46 24.58
N SER A 282 -7.88 -0.31 23.56
CA SER A 282 -8.70 0.90 23.39
C SER A 282 -9.76 0.96 24.49
N LYS A 283 -9.92 2.13 25.10
CA LYS A 283 -10.93 2.37 26.15
C LYS A 283 -12.37 2.19 25.65
N ASP A 284 -12.56 2.29 24.33
CA ASP A 284 -13.87 2.26 23.67
C ASP A 284 -14.13 0.91 22.99
N TYR A 285 -13.24 -0.08 23.15
CA TYR A 285 -13.28 -1.38 22.46
C TYR A 285 -14.65 -2.07 22.51
N ASP A 286 -15.19 -2.32 23.72
CA ASP A 286 -16.49 -3.00 23.88
C ASP A 286 -17.64 -2.21 23.25
N MET A 287 -17.62 -0.89 23.41
CA MET A 287 -18.63 0.01 22.85
C MET A 287 -18.59 0.01 21.31
N LEU A 288 -17.40 -0.02 20.72
CA LEU A 288 -17.24 -0.09 19.26
C LEU A 288 -17.73 -1.43 18.70
N LEU A 289 -17.50 -2.54 19.40
CA LEU A 289 -18.03 -3.85 19.01
C LEU A 289 -19.57 -3.90 19.11
N GLU A 290 -20.12 -3.42 20.23
CA GLU A 290 -21.57 -3.39 20.46
C GLU A 290 -22.29 -2.57 19.39
N LYS A 291 -21.70 -1.46 18.95
CA LYS A 291 -22.25 -0.58 17.92
C LYS A 291 -21.91 -0.99 16.48
N HIS A 292 -21.18 -2.09 16.27
CA HIS A 292 -20.70 -2.50 14.95
C HIS A 292 -19.88 -1.41 14.23
N LEU A 293 -19.06 -0.69 15.01
CA LEU A 293 -18.10 0.29 14.54
C LEU A 293 -16.67 -0.29 14.49
N LEU A 294 -16.40 -1.36 15.24
CA LEU A 294 -15.19 -2.17 15.10
C LEU A 294 -15.59 -3.57 14.62
N HIS A 295 -14.99 -4.02 13.52
CA HIS A 295 -15.28 -5.30 12.88
C HIS A 295 -14.09 -6.25 13.03
N CYS A 296 -14.26 -7.33 13.78
CA CYS A 296 -13.20 -8.31 14.01
C CYS A 296 -13.16 -9.35 12.90
N GLY A 297 -12.10 -9.34 12.10
CA GLY A 297 -11.93 -10.29 11.00
C GLY A 297 -10.74 -9.98 10.09
N ASP A 298 -10.60 -10.80 9.07
CA ASP A 298 -9.51 -10.71 8.10
C ASP A 298 -9.92 -9.87 6.89
N ALA A 299 -9.30 -8.70 6.74
CA ALA A 299 -9.54 -7.79 5.62
C ALA A 299 -9.13 -8.36 4.24
N SER A 300 -8.45 -9.51 4.19
CA SER A 300 -8.16 -10.22 2.94
C SER A 300 -9.30 -11.16 2.49
N ASN A 301 -10.29 -11.42 3.35
CA ASN A 301 -11.40 -12.30 3.04
C ASN A 301 -12.56 -11.53 2.38
N VAL A 302 -12.62 -11.57 1.05
CA VAL A 302 -13.63 -10.87 0.24
C VAL A 302 -15.09 -11.19 0.63
N THR A 303 -15.39 -12.44 1.00
CA THR A 303 -16.74 -12.84 1.41
C THR A 303 -17.11 -12.23 2.75
N TRP A 304 -16.16 -12.18 3.69
CA TRP A 304 -16.35 -11.53 4.98
C TRP A 304 -16.49 -10.01 4.82
N LEU A 305 -15.68 -9.38 3.96
CA LEU A 305 -15.83 -7.96 3.63
C LEU A 305 -17.22 -7.64 3.06
N ASP A 306 -17.74 -8.50 2.18
CA ASP A 306 -19.10 -8.36 1.62
C ASP A 306 -20.19 -8.47 2.69
N GLU A 307 -20.05 -9.40 3.64
CA GLU A 307 -20.94 -9.51 4.79
C GLU A 307 -20.93 -8.22 5.63
N ILE A 308 -19.75 -7.73 6.02
CA ILE A 308 -19.62 -6.52 6.85
C ILE A 308 -20.21 -5.31 6.14
N TYR A 309 -19.88 -5.14 4.86
CA TYR A 309 -20.37 -4.03 4.06
C TYR A 309 -21.89 -4.06 3.96
N THR A 310 -22.46 -5.19 3.52
CA THR A 310 -23.91 -5.29 3.28
C THR A 310 -24.73 -5.25 4.57
N LYS A 311 -24.22 -5.83 5.66
CA LYS A 311 -24.96 -5.95 6.93
C LYS A 311 -24.89 -4.70 7.80
N TYR A 312 -23.72 -4.07 7.90
CA TYR A 312 -23.49 -3.02 8.89
C TYR A 312 -23.25 -1.65 8.27
N MET A 313 -22.52 -1.58 7.15
CA MET A 313 -22.11 -0.28 6.58
C MET A 313 -23.08 0.24 5.52
N HIS A 314 -23.66 -0.62 4.68
CA HIS A 314 -24.58 -0.27 3.59
C HIS A 314 -26.05 -0.50 3.99
N ARG A 315 -26.43 -0.06 5.18
CA ARG A 315 -27.82 -0.09 5.66
C ARG A 315 -28.62 1.10 5.10
N PRO A 316 -29.96 1.03 5.00
CA PRO A 316 -30.77 2.07 4.36
C PRO A 316 -30.63 3.48 4.96
N ASP A 317 -30.26 3.58 6.24
CA ASP A 317 -30.07 4.82 6.99
C ASP A 317 -28.60 5.22 7.16
N ALA A 318 -27.66 4.45 6.60
CA ALA A 318 -26.24 4.78 6.68
C ALA A 318 -25.90 6.00 5.82
N PRO A 319 -25.01 6.88 6.30
CA PRO A 319 -24.38 7.85 5.43
C PRO A 319 -23.50 7.14 4.37
N PRO A 320 -23.18 7.80 3.24
CA PRO A 320 -22.38 7.19 2.19
C PRO A 320 -20.93 6.95 2.63
N LEU A 321 -20.30 5.88 2.12
CA LEU A 321 -18.88 5.61 2.33
C LEU A 321 -18.02 6.57 1.51
N LYS A 322 -17.33 7.49 2.20
CA LYS A 322 -16.53 8.55 1.56
C LYS A 322 -15.04 8.28 1.59
N ILE A 323 -14.54 7.75 2.70
CA ILE A 323 -13.11 7.62 2.97
C ILE A 323 -12.81 6.19 3.41
N VAL A 324 -11.84 5.56 2.76
CA VAL A 324 -11.28 4.27 3.18
C VAL A 324 -9.78 4.45 3.35
N VAL A 325 -9.25 4.05 4.51
CA VAL A 325 -7.82 4.06 4.83
C VAL A 325 -7.38 2.60 5.00
N GLU A 326 -6.52 2.13 4.12
CA GLU A 326 -5.85 0.83 4.24
C GLU A 326 -4.52 1.02 4.97
N ASP A 327 -4.52 0.64 6.25
CA ASP A 327 -3.38 0.67 7.18
C ASP A 327 -3.27 -0.68 7.93
N GLY A 328 -3.62 -1.77 7.23
CA GLY A 328 -3.75 -3.10 7.82
C GLY A 328 -2.42 -3.84 7.94
N SER A 329 -2.34 -5.03 7.36
CA SER A 329 -1.16 -5.91 7.49
C SER A 329 0.09 -5.45 6.72
N HIS A 330 -0.06 -4.46 5.83
CA HIS A 330 0.93 -4.04 4.83
C HIS A 330 1.41 -5.14 3.86
N LEU A 331 0.73 -6.29 3.83
CA LEU A 331 0.93 -7.31 2.80
C LEU A 331 0.33 -6.81 1.49
N SER A 332 1.12 -6.82 0.41
CA SER A 332 0.69 -6.31 -0.90
C SER A 332 -0.62 -6.94 -1.37
N GLN A 333 -0.81 -8.25 -1.15
CA GLN A 333 -2.07 -8.94 -1.49
C GLN A 333 -3.29 -8.36 -0.75
N HIS A 334 -3.14 -8.05 0.54
CA HIS A 334 -4.23 -7.52 1.37
C HIS A 334 -4.56 -6.09 0.94
N MET A 335 -3.54 -5.26 0.70
CA MET A 335 -3.73 -3.89 0.19
C MET A 335 -4.46 -3.88 -1.16
N MET A 336 -4.16 -4.85 -2.04
CA MET A 336 -4.90 -4.99 -3.30
C MET A 336 -6.33 -5.47 -3.06
N GLN A 337 -6.56 -6.41 -2.15
CA GLN A 337 -7.92 -6.83 -1.81
C GLN A 337 -8.77 -5.64 -1.34
N SER A 338 -8.20 -4.76 -0.53
CA SER A 338 -8.85 -3.51 -0.12
C SER A 338 -9.14 -2.59 -1.30
N MET A 339 -8.19 -2.42 -2.23
CA MET A 339 -8.41 -1.63 -3.45
C MET A 339 -9.57 -2.18 -4.29
N PHE A 340 -9.55 -3.48 -4.63
CA PHE A 340 -10.54 -4.07 -5.53
C PHE A 340 -11.92 -4.23 -4.90
N PHE A 341 -12.01 -4.39 -3.58
CA PHE A 341 -13.29 -4.46 -2.88
C PHE A 341 -13.88 -3.07 -2.60
N TRP A 342 -13.12 -2.18 -1.97
CA TRP A 342 -13.66 -0.93 -1.43
C TRP A 342 -13.75 0.19 -2.47
N PHE A 343 -12.78 0.32 -3.38
CA PHE A 343 -12.75 1.45 -4.31
C PHE A 343 -14.04 1.59 -5.15
N PRO A 344 -14.62 0.51 -5.73
CA PRO A 344 -15.89 0.61 -6.45
C PRO A 344 -17.12 0.93 -5.57
N ARG A 345 -17.01 0.81 -4.24
CA ARG A 345 -18.11 1.05 -3.27
C ARG A 345 -18.10 2.44 -2.64
N ILE A 346 -16.98 3.16 -2.73
CA ILE A 346 -16.87 4.55 -2.26
C ILE A 346 -17.76 5.46 -3.11
N GLU A 347 -18.33 6.50 -2.49
CA GLU A 347 -19.21 7.46 -3.17
C GLU A 347 -18.46 8.34 -4.21
N PRO A 348 -19.18 9.02 -5.12
CA PRO A 348 -18.61 10.01 -6.03
C PRO A 348 -17.69 11.04 -5.34
N GLY A 349 -16.46 11.22 -5.82
CA GLY A 349 -15.50 12.15 -5.22
C GLY A 349 -14.92 11.71 -3.86
N GLY A 350 -15.26 10.52 -3.37
CA GLY A 350 -14.60 9.92 -2.21
C GLY A 350 -13.20 9.40 -2.53
N MET A 351 -12.51 8.87 -1.51
CA MET A 351 -11.09 8.51 -1.60
C MET A 351 -10.77 7.19 -0.91
N LEU A 352 -9.87 6.44 -1.52
CA LEU A 352 -9.16 5.33 -0.89
C LEU A 352 -7.70 5.72 -0.66
N ILE A 353 -7.20 5.48 0.53
CA ILE A 353 -5.87 5.88 0.99
C ILE A 353 -5.10 4.60 1.32
N LEU A 354 -3.99 4.35 0.62
CA LEU A 354 -3.08 3.25 0.92
C LEU A 354 -1.90 3.81 1.72
N GLU A 355 -1.78 3.41 2.98
CA GLU A 355 -0.61 3.71 3.82
C GLU A 355 0.48 2.64 3.66
N ASP A 356 1.68 2.99 4.12
CA ASP A 356 2.84 2.11 4.23
C ASP A 356 3.23 1.33 2.97
N ILE A 357 3.15 1.99 1.83
CA ILE A 357 3.74 1.52 0.55
C ILE A 357 5.28 1.68 0.52
N GLN A 358 5.94 1.22 1.59
CA GLN A 358 7.37 1.30 1.80
C GLN A 358 8.13 0.31 0.91
N PRO A 359 9.44 0.54 0.64
CA PRO A 359 10.29 -0.42 -0.05
C PRO A 359 10.71 -1.59 0.87
N ILE A 360 9.75 -2.24 1.53
CA ILE A 360 9.91 -3.45 2.34
C ILE A 360 9.32 -4.66 1.60
N HIS A 361 9.78 -5.87 1.91
CA HIS A 361 9.42 -7.06 1.13
C HIS A 361 7.89 -7.23 0.97
N GLU A 362 7.15 -6.99 2.05
CA GLU A 362 5.71 -7.18 2.18
C GLU A 362 4.90 -6.24 1.30
N ALA A 363 5.27 -4.95 1.25
CA ALA A 363 4.51 -3.88 0.57
C ALA A 363 5.09 -3.47 -0.78
N ASN A 364 6.34 -3.87 -1.09
CA ASN A 364 7.05 -3.33 -2.25
C ASN A 364 6.45 -3.74 -3.59
N LEU A 365 5.64 -4.80 -3.67
CA LEU A 365 4.92 -5.14 -4.90
C LEU A 365 3.84 -4.10 -5.22
N VAL A 366 3.22 -3.45 -4.22
CA VAL A 366 2.30 -2.32 -4.49
C VAL A 366 3.04 -1.21 -5.21
N ARG A 367 4.24 -0.84 -4.72
CA ARG A 367 5.05 0.22 -5.29
C ARG A 367 5.60 -0.11 -6.67
N THR A 368 6.07 -1.34 -6.87
CA THR A 368 6.84 -1.72 -8.07
C THR A 368 6.01 -2.38 -9.15
N GLN A 369 4.83 -2.92 -8.82
CA GLN A 369 3.95 -3.64 -9.74
C GLN A 369 2.63 -2.92 -9.91
N PHE A 370 1.90 -2.65 -8.83
CA PHE A 370 0.54 -2.11 -8.92
C PHE A 370 0.51 -0.63 -9.32
N LEU A 371 1.26 0.24 -8.64
CA LEU A 371 1.25 1.69 -8.88
C LEU A 371 1.55 2.07 -10.35
N PRO A 372 2.58 1.50 -11.02
CA PRO A 372 2.79 1.77 -12.44
C PRO A 372 1.58 1.38 -13.31
N GLN A 373 0.98 0.22 -13.04
CA GLN A 373 -0.17 -0.29 -13.79
C GLN A 373 -1.39 0.63 -13.67
N ILE A 374 -1.79 0.98 -12.45
CA ILE A 374 -2.96 1.85 -12.23
C ILE A 374 -2.73 3.29 -12.71
N MET A 375 -1.47 3.76 -12.70
CA MET A 375 -1.11 5.04 -13.31
C MET A 375 -1.24 5.00 -14.84
N SER A 376 -0.95 3.87 -15.49
CA SER A 376 -1.24 3.69 -16.91
C SER A 376 -2.74 3.75 -17.17
N ASP A 377 -3.54 3.05 -16.36
CA ASP A 377 -5.00 3.04 -16.46
C ASP A 377 -5.65 4.41 -16.25
N LEU A 378 -5.07 5.26 -15.40
CA LEU A 378 -5.51 6.65 -15.23
C LEU A 378 -5.50 7.43 -16.55
N HIS A 379 -4.57 7.10 -17.45
CA HIS A 379 -4.39 7.74 -18.75
C HIS A 379 -4.98 6.93 -19.92
N PHE A 380 -5.61 5.79 -19.64
CA PHE A 380 -6.22 4.94 -20.64
C PHE A 380 -7.39 5.66 -21.33
N CYS A 381 -7.30 5.80 -22.66
CA CYS A 381 -8.31 6.48 -23.46
C CYS A 381 -9.21 5.51 -24.24
N GLY A 382 -8.78 4.26 -24.42
CA GLY A 382 -9.52 3.25 -25.19
C GLY A 382 -9.71 3.61 -26.66
N ASP A 383 -8.69 4.21 -27.30
CA ASP A 383 -8.75 4.56 -28.72
C ASP A 383 -8.79 3.30 -29.59
N PRO A 384 -9.88 3.05 -30.34
CA PRO A 384 -9.98 1.85 -31.18
C PRO A 384 -8.94 1.81 -32.31
N ASN A 385 -8.28 2.94 -32.62
CA ASN A 385 -7.21 3.01 -33.62
C ASN A 385 -5.82 2.75 -33.05
N GLN A 386 -5.69 2.61 -31.74
CA GLN A 386 -4.48 2.11 -31.11
C GLN A 386 -4.70 0.63 -30.84
N PRO A 387 -4.43 -0.24 -31.83
CA PRO A 387 -4.39 -1.66 -31.54
C PRO A 387 -3.38 -1.79 -30.42
N HIS A 388 -3.78 -2.46 -29.34
CA HIS A 388 -2.93 -2.81 -28.21
C HIS A 388 -2.95 -1.90 -26.97
N ASP A 389 -3.86 -0.93 -26.87
CA ASP A 389 -4.13 -0.23 -25.61
C ASP A 389 -5.26 -0.95 -24.85
N GLU A 390 -4.94 -1.62 -23.75
CA GLU A 390 -5.92 -2.24 -22.83
C GLU A 390 -5.63 -1.80 -21.39
N ALA A 391 -6.69 -1.46 -20.64
CA ALA A 391 -6.56 -1.17 -19.23
C ALA A 391 -6.13 -2.43 -18.45
N CYS A 392 -5.14 -2.30 -17.57
CA CYS A 392 -4.68 -3.36 -16.67
C CYS A 392 -5.81 -3.79 -15.72
N PHE A 393 -6.65 -2.85 -15.26
CA PHE A 393 -7.69 -3.02 -14.26
C PHE A 393 -9.03 -2.47 -14.75
N PRO A 394 -9.72 -3.19 -15.67
CA PRO A 394 -11.04 -2.80 -16.20
C PRO A 394 -12.10 -2.53 -15.12
N GLN A 395 -11.93 -3.09 -13.92
CA GLN A 395 -12.82 -2.91 -12.78
C GLN A 395 -12.54 -1.64 -11.95
N LEU A 396 -11.37 -1.00 -12.08
CA LEU A 396 -11.00 0.20 -11.32
C LEU A 396 -10.98 1.46 -12.18
N TYR A 397 -10.36 1.42 -13.37
CA TYR A 397 -10.20 2.60 -14.23
C TYR A 397 -11.51 3.37 -14.47
N PRO A 398 -12.69 2.74 -14.62
CA PRO A 398 -13.91 3.50 -14.91
C PRO A 398 -14.31 4.44 -13.77
N TYR A 399 -13.79 4.24 -12.56
CA TYR A 399 -14.09 5.02 -11.35
C TYR A 399 -12.92 5.92 -10.92
N LEU A 400 -11.73 5.75 -11.49
CA LEU A 400 -10.54 6.50 -11.08
C LEU A 400 -10.56 7.92 -11.64
N GLN A 401 -10.27 8.92 -10.80
CA GLN A 401 -10.14 10.32 -11.20
C GLN A 401 -8.71 10.85 -11.06
N SER A 402 -8.06 10.55 -9.93
CA SER A 402 -6.72 11.03 -9.66
C SER A 402 -5.97 10.11 -8.71
N ILE A 403 -4.64 10.17 -8.78
CA ILE A 403 -3.73 9.52 -7.84
C ILE A 403 -2.77 10.58 -7.32
N HIS A 404 -2.57 10.62 -6.01
CA HIS A 404 -1.59 11.50 -5.37
C HIS A 404 -0.79 10.69 -4.36
N CYS A 405 0.53 10.63 -4.54
CA CYS A 405 1.42 9.94 -3.62
C CYS A 405 2.37 10.91 -2.93
N GLU A 406 2.54 10.73 -1.62
CA GLU A 406 3.65 11.28 -0.85
C GLU A 406 4.53 10.12 -0.35
N MET A 407 5.49 10.41 0.52
CA MET A 407 6.38 9.39 1.06
C MET A 407 5.58 8.32 1.80
N HIS A 408 5.57 7.09 1.27
CA HIS A 408 4.94 5.89 1.83
C HIS A 408 3.41 5.91 1.89
N ILE A 409 2.73 6.85 1.23
CA ILE A 409 1.26 6.93 1.22
C ILE A 409 0.77 7.37 -0.17
N CYS A 410 -0.34 6.78 -0.65
CA CYS A 410 -1.03 7.22 -1.86
C CYS A 410 -2.53 7.37 -1.63
N ILE A 411 -3.13 8.37 -2.26
CA ILE A 411 -4.58 8.61 -2.30
C ILE A 411 -5.06 8.38 -3.73
N PHE A 412 -6.13 7.60 -3.85
CA PHE A 412 -6.87 7.32 -5.06
C PHE A 412 -8.24 7.98 -4.94
N GLU A 413 -8.50 8.96 -5.81
CA GLU A 413 -9.74 9.71 -5.81
C GLU A 413 -10.72 9.11 -6.81
N ARG A 414 -11.97 8.96 -6.38
CA ARG A 414 -13.06 8.54 -7.25
C ARG A 414 -13.57 9.67 -8.12
N ASN A 415 -13.95 9.32 -9.34
CA ASN A 415 -14.70 10.19 -10.22
C ASN A 415 -16.17 10.32 -9.80
N GLN A 416 -16.94 11.03 -10.61
CA GLN A 416 -18.34 11.33 -10.31
C GLN A 416 -19.33 10.19 -10.65
N LYS A 417 -18.84 9.01 -11.08
CA LYS A 417 -19.73 7.87 -11.33
C LYS A 417 -20.29 7.33 -10.01
N PRO A 418 -21.58 6.92 -9.99
CA PRO A 418 -22.20 6.32 -8.81
C PRO A 418 -21.37 5.17 -8.23
N SER A 419 -21.41 5.03 -6.90
CA SER A 419 -20.90 3.84 -6.21
C SER A 419 -21.62 2.58 -6.71
N VAL A 420 -20.93 1.44 -6.69
CA VAL A 420 -21.47 0.14 -7.08
C VAL A 420 -21.54 -0.75 -5.84
N PRO A 421 -22.57 -0.60 -4.99
CA PRO A 421 -22.65 -1.31 -3.72
C PRO A 421 -22.81 -2.83 -3.89
N ASN A 422 -23.50 -3.26 -4.94
CA ASN A 422 -23.80 -4.67 -5.22
C ASN A 422 -22.81 -5.28 -6.22
N LEU A 423 -21.53 -4.92 -6.14
CA LEU A 423 -20.49 -5.53 -6.97
C LEU A 423 -20.30 -6.99 -6.55
N SER A 424 -20.35 -7.93 -7.48
CA SER A 424 -20.22 -9.35 -7.15
C SER A 424 -18.87 -9.65 -6.48
N ILE A 425 -18.84 -10.74 -5.68
CA ILE A 425 -17.63 -11.19 -5.00
C ILE A 425 -16.51 -11.41 -6.02
N GLU A 426 -16.78 -12.05 -7.15
CA GLU A 426 -15.78 -12.35 -8.19
C GLU A 426 -15.16 -11.08 -8.78
N LYS A 427 -15.97 -10.04 -8.99
CA LYS A 427 -15.49 -8.74 -9.48
C LYS A 427 -14.75 -7.92 -8.42
N SER A 428 -14.90 -8.30 -7.15
CA SER A 428 -14.23 -7.67 -6.01
C SER A 428 -12.93 -8.41 -5.62
N MET A 429 -12.63 -9.56 -6.24
CA MET A 429 -11.38 -10.28 -6.02
C MET A 429 -10.20 -9.59 -6.71
N VAL A 430 -9.01 -9.75 -6.12
CA VAL A 430 -7.76 -9.29 -6.74
C VAL A 430 -7.49 -10.10 -8.01
N PRO A 431 -7.35 -9.46 -9.18
CA PRO A 431 -7.02 -10.17 -10.41
C PRO A 431 -5.55 -10.63 -10.37
N PRO A 432 -5.18 -11.72 -11.07
CA PRO A 432 -3.81 -12.26 -11.05
C PRO A 432 -2.71 -11.27 -11.45
N ASN A 433 -3.03 -10.28 -12.30
CA ASN A 433 -2.09 -9.27 -12.78
C ASN A 433 -1.86 -8.10 -11.81
N ALA A 434 -2.65 -7.96 -10.72
CA ALA A 434 -2.54 -6.82 -9.80
C ALA A 434 -1.13 -6.61 -9.23
N LEU A 435 -0.42 -7.70 -8.96
CA LEU A 435 0.93 -7.69 -8.40
C LEU A 435 1.97 -8.33 -9.34
N ASP A 436 1.65 -8.42 -10.63
CA ASP A 436 2.54 -8.89 -11.68
C ASP A 436 2.33 -8.07 -12.95
N PHE A 437 3.12 -7.00 -13.12
CA PHE A 437 2.94 -6.08 -14.25
C PHE A 437 3.16 -6.78 -15.60
N LYS A 438 3.87 -7.92 -15.63
CA LYS A 438 4.11 -8.65 -16.87
C LYS A 438 2.82 -9.17 -17.47
N GLN A 439 1.80 -9.39 -16.64
CA GLN A 439 0.48 -9.82 -17.09
C GLN A 439 -0.40 -8.65 -17.54
N CYS A 440 0.02 -7.39 -17.36
CA CYS A 440 -0.65 -6.26 -17.99
C CYS A 440 -0.12 -6.02 -19.41
N TYR A 441 -1.04 -6.07 -20.36
CA TYR A 441 -0.75 -5.97 -21.78
C TYR A 441 0.00 -4.69 -22.18
N SER A 442 -0.41 -3.53 -21.66
CA SER A 442 0.22 -2.23 -21.92
C SER A 442 1.69 -2.18 -21.51
N PHE A 443 2.06 -2.89 -20.43
CA PHE A 443 3.46 -2.96 -19.99
C PHE A 443 4.25 -4.05 -20.69
N ALA A 444 3.64 -5.21 -20.94
CA ALA A 444 4.29 -6.28 -21.67
C ALA A 444 4.79 -5.79 -23.03
N ASN A 445 3.95 -5.07 -23.77
CA ASN A 445 4.32 -4.48 -25.06
C ASN A 445 5.45 -3.44 -24.93
N THR A 446 5.36 -2.54 -23.94
CA THR A 446 6.38 -1.49 -23.72
C THR A 446 7.76 -2.07 -23.44
N PHE A 447 7.82 -3.22 -22.77
CA PHE A 447 9.08 -3.89 -22.41
C PHE A 447 9.48 -5.04 -23.34
N GLY A 448 8.75 -5.27 -24.44
CA GLY A 448 9.02 -6.36 -25.37
C GLY A 448 8.90 -7.75 -24.73
N ILE A 449 8.00 -7.89 -23.75
CA ILE A 449 7.69 -9.17 -23.11
C ILE A 449 6.61 -9.84 -23.97
N GLU A 450 6.92 -10.99 -24.56
CA GLU A 450 5.92 -11.84 -25.19
C GLU A 450 5.02 -12.44 -24.09
N LEU A 451 3.72 -12.14 -24.19
CA LEU A 451 2.66 -12.59 -23.28
C LEU A 451 2.13 -13.99 -23.60
#